data_AF-A0AAE0X9D2-F1
#
_entry.id   AF-A0AAE0X9D2-F1
#
_cell.length_a   1.000
_cell.length_b   1.000
_cell.length_c   1.000
_cell.angle_alpha   90.00
_cell.angle_beta   90.00
_cell.angle_gamma   90.00
#
_symmetry.space_group_name_H-M   'P 1'
#
loop_
_entity.id
_entity.type
_entity.pdbx_description
1 polymer ?
#
loop_
_entity_poly.entity_id
_entity_poly.type
_entity_poly.pdbx_seq_one_letter_code
_entity_poly.pdbx_strand_id
1 'polypeptide(L)'
;MANSTSQDDAGPEYYPIHIARSDGRGYMNLDHNALNPKEDQDVQQLERWEVILAGHLQYQLAPKEDKKQYKLAAFPKGYELRCAIRKDGGRDYYTYGHPAGPKSSYRTPGDFVLHILWLASDSTDYSQCSCDLCTKMVEANKQRQPTNSGLDPSMAANAPVQPVTNTMAPPRPGPVNPEPQPQPQPQPQLQSQAQAQSQSLPLAQPQAQAQTQARPQPQTQPQPKPQPQTQPQPQTRLQPQSLSQSQSQPQNVQTAPSGTPPGTTGLSNIFRVGEVVWYKHTAWRLGLILGMNCKSSGYGGDDTQYRFILAPLGHAMLNQQNVTKDAQDMRPFLTFSVPNVAIDELQDKGFHEVDWQAFATRYSEGLDVDQRAMRMQMVGLEASKMAARHVNDSFSTFDKMAQAPTADGSFLIQTYAGVYFGAEMVRIGDLIRVTAPSSAADNHPDATAVMHVDEIQVATATSGAANTLPNLQFKGHLYRTIRSTLPFPPGVVPVETSEAAFVEEVGIRNQIEHDKKWKWGWLLVQRDAVRMVADVQGRFYVTHKLMNIIDRDSFQESMKNGVVESAQSYLNNRSHSGRGLYIERKPSRGATLGLAVRSPFTAPQGMVED
;
A
#
# COMPACT_ATOMS: atom_id res chain seq x y z
N MET A 1 -15.73 62.13 -7.45
CA MET A 1 -14.92 60.89 -7.50
C MET A 1 -14.47 60.58 -6.09
N ALA A 2 -15.01 59.52 -5.49
CA ALA A 2 -14.42 58.80 -4.36
C ALA A 2 -15.19 57.48 -4.26
N ASN A 3 -14.49 56.38 -4.54
CA ASN A 3 -15.01 55.02 -4.54
C ASN A 3 -15.20 54.52 -3.11
N SER A 4 -16.38 53.97 -2.82
CA SER A 4 -16.65 53.13 -1.65
C SER A 4 -16.38 51.66 -2.02
N THR A 5 -15.31 51.10 -1.47
CA THR A 5 -15.04 49.66 -1.45
C THR A 5 -16.02 48.95 -0.51
N SER A 6 -16.76 47.98 -1.05
CA SER A 6 -17.62 47.04 -0.34
C SER A 6 -16.80 46.09 0.53
N GLN A 7 -17.22 45.91 1.77
CA GLN A 7 -16.71 44.94 2.73
C GLN A 7 -17.23 43.55 2.36
N ASP A 8 -16.32 42.61 2.09
CA ASP A 8 -16.61 41.19 1.94
C ASP A 8 -17.07 40.59 3.28
N ASP A 9 -18.28 40.02 3.28
CA ASP A 9 -18.88 39.29 4.40
C ASP A 9 -18.29 37.87 4.42
N ALA A 10 -17.08 37.73 4.98
CA ALA A 10 -16.40 36.44 5.10
C ALA A 10 -17.12 35.58 6.15
N GLY A 11 -17.75 34.48 5.71
CA GLY A 11 -18.37 33.49 6.59
C GLY A 11 -17.40 32.92 7.63
N PRO A 12 -17.91 32.25 8.69
CA PRO A 12 -17.06 31.72 9.76
C PRO A 12 -16.01 30.74 9.19
N GLU A 13 -14.75 31.03 9.45
CA GLU A 13 -13.63 30.19 9.05
C GLU A 13 -13.58 28.94 9.95
N TYR A 14 -13.96 27.78 9.40
CA TYR A 14 -13.86 26.50 10.09
C TYR A 14 -12.51 25.84 9.86
N TYR A 15 -11.95 25.27 10.92
CA TYR A 15 -10.76 24.43 10.86
C TYR A 15 -11.17 22.97 10.59
N PRO A 16 -10.61 22.30 9.58
CA PRO A 16 -10.99 20.93 9.24
C PRO A 16 -10.43 19.92 10.25
N ILE A 17 -11.27 18.99 10.71
CA ILE A 17 -10.85 17.79 11.46
C ILE A 17 -10.95 16.57 10.54
N HIS A 18 -9.86 15.81 10.46
CA HIS A 18 -9.79 14.55 9.73
C HIS A 18 -9.80 13.38 10.72
N ILE A 19 -10.75 12.46 10.55
CA ILE A 19 -10.79 11.21 11.30
C ILE A 19 -10.02 10.16 10.49
N ALA A 20 -8.81 9.81 10.95
CA ALA A 20 -7.89 8.96 10.20
C ALA A 20 -8.36 7.49 10.09
N ARG A 21 -9.17 7.03 11.04
CA ARG A 21 -9.67 5.65 11.12
C ARG A 21 -11.15 5.60 10.78
N SER A 22 -11.56 4.54 10.09
CA SER A 22 -12.98 4.21 9.91
C SER A 22 -13.17 2.70 9.90
N ASP A 23 -14.28 2.25 10.48
CA ASP A 23 -14.82 0.89 10.37
C ASP A 23 -16.05 0.83 9.44
N GLY A 24 -16.38 1.95 8.78
CA GLY A 24 -17.51 2.07 7.88
C GLY A 24 -17.42 1.09 6.71
N ARG A 25 -18.50 0.36 6.46
CA ARG A 25 -18.54 -0.71 5.44
C ARG A 25 -18.90 -0.24 4.03
N GLY A 26 -19.44 0.98 3.87
CA GLY A 26 -19.81 1.52 2.56
C GLY A 26 -20.82 0.65 1.82
N TYR A 27 -21.93 0.28 2.47
CA TYR A 27 -22.93 -0.58 1.87
C TYR A 27 -23.56 0.05 0.61
N MET A 28 -23.78 -0.75 -0.42
CA MET A 28 -24.39 -0.29 -1.68
C MET A 28 -25.92 -0.18 -1.59
N ASN A 29 -26.54 -1.00 -0.72
CA ASN A 29 -28.00 -1.11 -0.57
C ASN A 29 -28.44 -0.54 0.78
N LEU A 30 -28.21 0.76 0.96
CA LEU A 30 -28.61 1.49 2.16
C LEU A 30 -30.04 2.01 2.02
N ASP A 31 -30.74 2.05 3.14
CA ASP A 31 -32.06 2.68 3.22
C ASP A 31 -31.93 4.20 3.03
N HIS A 32 -33.00 4.83 2.53
CA HIS A 32 -33.10 6.27 2.28
C HIS A 32 -32.19 6.82 1.16
N ASN A 33 -32.51 8.04 0.73
CA ASN A 33 -31.87 8.67 -0.41
C ASN A 33 -30.51 9.25 -0.03
N ALA A 34 -29.55 9.15 -0.94
CA ALA A 34 -28.32 9.94 -0.84
C ALA A 34 -28.65 11.45 -0.86
N LEU A 35 -27.81 12.26 -0.23
CA LEU A 35 -27.97 13.71 -0.24
C LEU A 35 -27.81 14.26 -1.66
N ASN A 36 -28.65 15.22 -2.02
CA ASN A 36 -28.52 15.94 -3.27
C ASN A 36 -27.67 17.20 -3.07
N PRO A 37 -26.46 17.29 -3.65
CA PRO A 37 -25.58 18.45 -3.46
C PRO A 37 -26.13 19.75 -4.09
N LYS A 38 -27.19 19.66 -4.90
CA LYS A 38 -27.88 20.82 -5.47
C LYS A 38 -29.02 21.32 -4.59
N GLU A 39 -29.37 20.60 -3.53
CA GLU A 39 -30.43 20.98 -2.62
C GLU A 39 -29.85 21.68 -1.40
N ASP A 40 -30.15 22.97 -1.23
CA ASP A 40 -29.61 23.79 -0.14
C ASP A 40 -29.88 23.17 1.25
N GLN A 41 -31.04 22.53 1.44
CA GLN A 41 -31.40 21.90 2.70
C GLN A 41 -30.48 20.72 3.04
N ASP A 42 -30.10 19.91 2.05
CA ASP A 42 -29.21 18.76 2.23
C ASP A 42 -27.77 19.21 2.51
N VAL A 43 -27.33 20.26 1.80
CA VAL A 43 -25.99 20.87 2.00
C VAL A 43 -25.88 21.48 3.40
N GLN A 44 -26.88 22.26 3.82
CA GLN A 44 -26.92 22.85 5.16
C GLN A 44 -26.97 21.78 6.25
N GLN A 45 -27.67 20.68 6.01
CA GLN A 45 -27.74 19.59 6.99
C GLN A 45 -26.46 18.78 7.07
N LEU A 46 -25.80 18.52 5.95
CA LEU A 46 -24.48 17.90 5.95
C LEU A 46 -23.50 18.75 6.75
N GLU A 47 -23.43 20.05 6.47
CA GLU A 47 -22.57 20.97 7.20
C GLU A 47 -22.90 21.03 8.69
N ARG A 48 -24.18 21.08 9.05
CA ARG A 48 -24.61 21.05 10.46
C ARG A 48 -24.13 19.79 11.18
N TRP A 49 -24.22 18.62 10.54
CA TRP A 49 -23.68 17.39 11.11
C TRP A 49 -22.16 17.46 11.30
N GLU A 50 -21.43 17.91 10.28
CA GLU A 50 -19.97 18.02 10.32
C GLU A 50 -19.50 18.98 11.42
N VAL A 51 -20.20 20.11 11.63
CA VAL A 51 -19.90 21.08 12.69
C VAL A 51 -20.23 20.53 14.07
N ILE A 52 -21.39 19.88 14.25
CA ILE A 52 -21.77 19.30 15.56
C ILE A 52 -20.77 18.22 15.99
N LEU A 53 -20.44 17.31 15.07
CA LEU A 53 -19.49 16.22 15.35
C LEU A 53 -18.09 16.76 15.69
N ALA A 54 -17.61 17.74 14.93
CA ALA A 54 -16.33 18.39 15.19
C ALA A 54 -16.31 19.18 16.51
N GLY A 55 -17.39 19.87 16.84
CA GLY A 55 -17.52 20.60 18.11
C GLY A 55 -17.46 19.67 19.33
N HIS A 56 -18.07 18.48 19.24
CA HIS A 56 -17.95 17.47 20.29
C HIS A 56 -16.52 16.90 20.40
N LEU A 57 -15.83 16.68 19.28
CA LEU A 57 -14.43 16.24 19.30
C LEU A 57 -13.52 17.28 19.93
N GLN A 58 -13.70 18.55 19.55
CA GLN A 58 -12.99 19.67 20.17
C GLN A 58 -13.23 19.68 21.69
N TYR A 59 -14.49 19.58 22.12
CA TYR A 59 -14.84 19.59 23.54
C TYR A 59 -14.15 18.46 24.34
N GLN A 60 -13.95 17.30 23.73
CA GLN A 60 -13.36 16.12 24.40
C GLN A 60 -11.84 16.06 24.28
N LEU A 61 -11.25 16.54 23.18
CA LEU A 61 -9.86 16.27 22.80
C LEU A 61 -8.98 17.51 22.75
N ALA A 62 -9.54 18.71 22.56
CA ALA A 62 -8.76 19.94 22.43
C ALA A 62 -8.43 20.57 23.80
N PRO A 63 -7.35 21.38 23.90
CA PRO A 63 -7.09 22.21 25.08
C PRO A 63 -8.27 23.13 25.39
N LYS A 64 -8.52 23.43 26.68
CA LYS A 64 -9.66 24.24 27.13
C LYS A 64 -9.64 25.67 26.59
N GLU A 65 -8.45 26.14 26.21
CA GLU A 65 -8.20 27.47 25.69
C GLU A 65 -8.42 27.58 24.18
N ASP A 66 -8.66 26.45 23.49
CA ASP A 66 -8.88 26.44 22.05
C ASP A 66 -10.29 26.98 21.70
N LYS A 67 -10.31 28.19 21.12
CA LYS A 67 -11.52 28.90 20.71
C LYS A 67 -11.83 28.76 19.21
N LYS A 68 -11.07 27.96 18.46
CA LYS A 68 -11.32 27.76 17.04
C LYS A 68 -12.67 27.07 16.83
N GLN A 69 -13.31 27.35 15.71
CA GLN A 69 -14.47 26.57 15.26
C GLN A 69 -13.99 25.48 14.33
N TYR A 70 -14.45 24.26 14.55
CA TYR A 70 -14.06 23.11 13.76
C TYR A 70 -15.24 22.55 12.98
N LYS A 71 -14.93 21.93 11.85
CA LYS A 71 -15.86 21.17 11.03
C LYS A 71 -15.16 19.89 10.59
N LEU A 72 -15.89 18.77 10.49
CA LEU A 72 -15.30 17.57 9.89
C LEU A 72 -14.97 17.87 8.42
N ALA A 73 -13.77 17.49 7.99
CA ALA A 73 -13.39 17.62 6.58
C ALA A 73 -14.23 16.69 5.67
N ALA A 74 -14.64 15.54 6.22
CA ALA A 74 -15.56 14.59 5.65
C ALA A 74 -16.01 13.60 6.74
N PHE A 75 -17.12 12.89 6.51
CA PHE A 75 -17.47 11.71 7.31
C PHE A 75 -16.39 10.62 7.21
N PRO A 76 -16.19 9.79 8.25
CA PRO A 76 -15.28 8.63 8.17
C PRO A 76 -15.64 7.72 7.00
N LYS A 77 -14.62 7.16 6.31
CA LYS A 77 -14.81 6.36 5.09
C LYS A 77 -15.87 5.26 5.28
N GLY A 78 -16.80 5.14 4.34
CA GLY A 78 -17.85 4.13 4.38
C GLY A 78 -19.02 4.49 5.30
N TYR A 79 -18.98 5.66 5.94
CA TYR A 79 -20.14 6.33 6.51
C TYR A 79 -20.71 7.35 5.54
N GLU A 80 -22.03 7.44 5.46
CA GLU A 80 -22.75 8.36 4.59
C GLU A 80 -23.98 8.90 5.33
N LEU A 81 -24.20 10.21 5.23
CA LEU A 81 -25.44 10.85 5.68
C LEU A 81 -26.51 10.68 4.59
N ARG A 82 -27.71 10.25 4.96
CA ARG A 82 -28.83 10.03 4.03
C ARG A 82 -30.10 10.70 4.51
N CYS A 83 -30.96 11.06 3.56
CA CYS A 83 -32.21 11.76 3.80
C CYS A 83 -33.43 10.85 3.58
N ALA A 84 -34.25 10.72 4.62
CA ALA A 84 -35.57 10.12 4.57
C ALA A 84 -36.63 11.20 4.38
N ILE A 85 -37.44 11.08 3.33
CA ILE A 85 -38.54 12.02 3.08
C ILE A 85 -39.81 11.45 3.74
N ARG A 86 -40.37 12.19 4.70
CA ARG A 86 -41.61 11.88 5.40
C ARG A 86 -42.81 12.16 4.49
N LYS A 87 -43.97 11.56 4.83
CA LYS A 87 -45.23 11.72 4.07
C LYS A 87 -45.74 13.17 4.02
N ASP A 88 -45.39 13.98 5.01
CA ASP A 88 -45.73 15.40 5.10
C ASP A 88 -44.72 16.30 4.35
N GLY A 89 -43.75 15.71 3.65
CA GLY A 89 -42.67 16.43 2.97
C GLY A 89 -41.51 16.83 3.90
N GLY A 90 -41.59 16.51 5.19
CA GLY A 90 -40.47 16.69 6.11
C GLY A 90 -39.28 15.80 5.76
N ARG A 91 -38.08 16.17 6.22
CA ARG A 91 -36.85 15.41 5.99
C ARG A 91 -36.19 15.02 7.30
N ASP A 92 -35.87 13.74 7.45
CA ASP A 92 -35.07 13.20 8.54
C ASP A 92 -33.72 12.73 8.01
N TYR A 93 -32.66 12.90 8.79
CA TYR A 93 -31.29 12.61 8.35
C TYR A 93 -30.68 11.51 9.23
N TYR A 94 -30.10 10.51 8.58
CA TYR A 94 -29.54 9.33 9.23
C TYR A 94 -28.13 9.07 8.73
N THR A 95 -27.21 8.75 9.64
CA THR A 95 -25.87 8.30 9.24
C THR A 95 -25.83 6.78 9.18
N TYR A 96 -25.46 6.25 8.02
CA TYR A 96 -25.28 4.83 7.77
C TYR A 96 -23.81 4.47 7.64
N GLY A 97 -23.47 3.17 7.75
CA GLY A 97 -22.12 2.66 7.51
C GLY A 97 -21.60 1.68 8.55
N HIS A 98 -22.24 1.59 9.71
CA HIS A 98 -21.76 0.81 10.85
C HIS A 98 -21.62 -0.71 10.57
N PRO A 99 -20.61 -1.41 11.12
CA PRO A 99 -20.41 -2.85 10.93
C PRO A 99 -21.57 -3.77 11.36
N ALA A 100 -22.47 -3.29 12.21
CA ALA A 100 -23.66 -4.03 12.64
C ALA A 100 -24.65 -4.37 11.50
N GLY A 101 -24.52 -3.71 10.35
CA GLY A 101 -25.23 -4.06 9.12
C GLY A 101 -25.73 -2.86 8.31
N PRO A 102 -26.24 -3.08 7.09
CA PRO A 102 -26.70 -2.02 6.18
C PRO A 102 -27.91 -1.24 6.71
N LYS A 103 -28.70 -1.83 7.62
CA LYS A 103 -29.86 -1.19 8.25
C LYS A 103 -29.51 -0.43 9.54
N SER A 104 -28.27 -0.53 10.00
CA SER A 104 -27.83 0.12 11.23
C SER A 104 -27.49 1.58 10.96
N SER A 105 -28.27 2.48 11.55
CA SER A 105 -28.10 3.92 11.40
C SER A 105 -28.12 4.68 12.72
N TYR A 106 -27.43 5.81 12.73
CA TYR A 106 -27.48 6.82 13.79
C TYR A 106 -28.52 7.88 13.43
N ARG A 107 -29.42 8.20 14.37
CA ARG A 107 -30.56 9.11 14.13
C ARG A 107 -30.20 10.57 14.37
N THR A 108 -29.20 10.80 15.22
CA THR A 108 -28.72 12.13 15.54
C THR A 108 -27.19 12.17 15.45
N PRO A 109 -26.57 13.36 15.23
CA PRO A 109 -25.12 13.49 15.32
C PRO A 109 -24.60 13.13 16.73
N GLY A 110 -25.40 13.35 17.78
CA GLY A 110 -25.07 12.96 19.16
C GLY A 110 -24.94 11.45 19.33
N ASP A 111 -25.78 10.65 18.67
CA ASP A 111 -25.64 9.18 18.73
C ASP A 111 -24.35 8.72 18.03
N PHE A 112 -24.02 9.36 16.90
CA PHE A 112 -22.86 9.01 16.10
C PHE A 112 -21.54 9.45 16.73
N VAL A 113 -21.54 10.54 17.50
CA VAL A 113 -20.31 11.12 18.05
C VAL A 113 -19.58 10.20 19.02
N LEU A 114 -20.31 9.36 19.74
CA LEU A 114 -19.72 8.34 20.62
C LEU A 114 -18.86 7.36 19.82
N HIS A 115 -19.32 7.00 18.62
CA HIS A 115 -18.58 6.13 17.71
C HIS A 115 -17.40 6.87 17.08
N ILE A 116 -17.56 8.14 16.70
CA ILE A 116 -16.43 8.94 16.18
C ILE A 116 -15.33 9.12 17.26
N LEU A 117 -15.69 9.38 18.52
CA LEU A 117 -14.73 9.47 19.61
C LEU A 117 -13.97 8.16 19.80
N TRP A 118 -14.67 7.01 19.72
CA TRP A 118 -14.01 5.72 19.70
C TRP A 118 -13.10 5.57 18.48
N LEU A 119 -13.55 5.96 17.26
CA LEU A 119 -12.73 5.97 16.05
C LEU A 119 -11.47 6.85 16.15
N ALA A 120 -11.53 7.93 16.93
CA ALA A 120 -10.39 8.80 17.21
C ALA A 120 -9.44 8.25 18.31
N SER A 121 -9.81 7.15 18.97
CA SER A 121 -8.98 6.47 19.97
C SER A 121 -8.15 5.34 19.36
N ASP A 122 -7.21 4.79 20.14
CA ASP A 122 -6.40 3.64 19.74
C ASP A 122 -7.14 2.29 19.83
N SER A 123 -8.33 2.25 20.44
CA SER A 123 -9.06 1.00 20.69
C SER A 123 -9.71 0.47 19.42
N THR A 124 -9.44 -0.78 19.04
CA THR A 124 -10.13 -1.49 17.95
C THR A 124 -11.18 -2.47 18.45
N ASP A 125 -11.43 -2.50 19.76
CA ASP A 125 -12.41 -3.39 20.38
C ASP A 125 -13.78 -2.70 20.48
N TYR A 126 -14.77 -3.25 19.79
CA TYR A 126 -16.15 -2.75 19.81
C TYR A 126 -16.79 -2.80 21.20
N SER A 127 -16.28 -3.63 22.12
CA SER A 127 -16.76 -3.66 23.50
C SER A 127 -16.38 -2.41 24.31
N GLN A 128 -15.39 -1.65 23.82
CA GLN A 128 -14.94 -0.39 24.43
C GLN A 128 -15.60 0.83 23.78
N CYS A 129 -16.42 0.65 22.75
CA CYS A 129 -17.20 1.73 22.14
C CYS A 129 -18.54 1.88 22.86
N SER A 130 -18.82 3.08 23.38
CA SER A 130 -20.06 3.36 24.11
C SER A 130 -21.27 3.67 23.22
N CYS A 131 -21.17 3.51 21.89
CA CYS A 131 -22.30 3.79 21.00
C CYS A 131 -23.31 2.63 21.00
N ASP A 132 -24.60 2.95 20.87
CA ASP A 132 -25.71 1.97 20.91
C ASP A 132 -25.55 0.81 19.92
N LEU A 133 -25.01 1.08 18.72
CA LEU A 133 -24.85 0.06 17.68
C LEU A 133 -23.73 -0.93 18.02
N CYS A 134 -22.64 -0.48 18.64
CA CYS A 134 -21.56 -1.35 19.11
C CYS A 134 -22.04 -2.24 20.27
N THR A 135 -22.75 -1.66 21.25
CA THR A 135 -23.35 -2.42 22.36
C THR A 135 -24.23 -3.56 21.85
N LYS A 136 -25.18 -3.26 20.95
CA LYS A 136 -26.08 -4.26 20.35
C LYS A 136 -25.32 -5.33 19.56
N MET A 137 -24.27 -4.94 18.83
CA MET A 137 -23.45 -5.87 18.04
C MET A 137 -22.68 -6.85 18.93
N VAL A 138 -22.09 -6.36 20.02
CA VAL A 138 -21.36 -7.18 20.99
C VAL A 138 -22.31 -8.16 21.70
N GLU A 139 -23.50 -7.71 22.10
CA GLU A 139 -24.53 -8.58 22.69
C GLU A 139 -25.01 -9.67 21.72
N ALA A 140 -25.29 -9.31 20.45
CA ALA A 140 -25.69 -10.26 19.43
C ALA A 140 -24.59 -11.32 19.15
N ASN A 141 -23.32 -10.91 19.18
CA ASN A 141 -22.20 -11.84 19.01
C ASN A 141 -22.06 -12.81 20.19
N LYS A 142 -22.32 -12.35 21.43
CA LYS A 142 -22.33 -13.24 22.62
C LYS A 142 -23.43 -14.29 22.54
N GLN A 143 -24.62 -13.93 22.03
CA GLN A 143 -25.74 -14.88 21.87
C GLN A 143 -25.52 -15.91 20.76
N ARG A 144 -24.66 -15.62 19.77
CA ARG A 144 -24.34 -16.53 18.66
C ARG A 144 -23.22 -17.51 18.97
N GLN A 145 -22.49 -17.33 20.07
CA GLN A 145 -21.56 -18.35 20.53
C GLN A 145 -22.38 -19.46 21.21
N PRO A 146 -22.36 -20.71 20.69
CA PRO A 146 -22.97 -21.81 21.40
C PRO A 146 -22.28 -21.92 22.76
N THR A 147 -23.03 -21.75 23.84
CA THR A 147 -22.55 -22.06 25.19
C THR A 147 -22.24 -23.55 25.21
N ASN A 148 -20.97 -23.88 24.99
CA ASN A 148 -20.44 -25.23 25.14
C ASN A 148 -20.28 -25.46 26.65
N SER A 149 -21.42 -25.56 27.34
CA SER A 149 -21.52 -25.75 28.77
C SER A 149 -22.33 -27.01 29.03
N GLY A 150 -21.59 -28.12 29.16
CA GLY A 150 -22.02 -29.37 29.72
C GLY A 150 -22.76 -30.28 28.74
N LEU A 151 -22.18 -31.45 28.47
CA LEU A 151 -22.82 -32.74 28.74
C LEU A 151 -21.79 -33.88 28.55
N ASP A 152 -21.86 -34.83 29.47
CA ASP A 152 -21.08 -36.06 29.64
C ASP A 152 -20.91 -36.93 28.38
N PRO A 153 -19.83 -37.74 28.30
CA PRO A 153 -19.67 -38.75 27.26
C PRO A 153 -20.33 -40.06 27.70
N SER A 154 -21.62 -40.26 27.39
CA SER A 154 -22.18 -41.61 27.44
C SER A 154 -23.47 -41.79 26.61
N MET A 155 -23.40 -42.75 25.69
CA MET A 155 -24.47 -43.51 25.04
C MET A 155 -25.13 -43.00 23.75
N ALA A 156 -25.52 -44.01 22.94
CA ALA A 156 -26.27 -44.05 21.68
C ALA A 156 -25.45 -43.76 20.41
N ALA A 157 -24.98 -44.73 19.61
CA ALA A 157 -25.51 -46.00 19.13
C ALA A 157 -26.80 -45.92 18.29
N ASN A 158 -26.64 -46.38 17.03
CA ASN A 158 -27.62 -46.93 16.08
C ASN A 158 -28.49 -45.99 15.22
N ALA A 159 -28.11 -45.87 13.95
CA ALA A 159 -29.00 -46.17 12.80
C ALA A 159 -28.18 -46.45 11.51
N PRO A 160 -28.69 -47.27 10.58
CA PRO A 160 -27.87 -48.03 9.62
C PRO A 160 -27.74 -47.36 8.25
N VAL A 161 -26.54 -47.45 7.65
CA VAL A 161 -26.31 -47.12 6.23
C VAL A 161 -25.98 -48.41 5.48
N GLN A 162 -26.75 -48.69 4.43
CA GLN A 162 -26.56 -49.84 3.55
C GLN A 162 -25.33 -49.70 2.66
N PRO A 163 -24.70 -50.82 2.23
CA PRO A 163 -23.50 -50.81 1.40
C PRO A 163 -23.86 -50.76 -0.09
N VAL A 164 -23.29 -49.79 -0.82
CA VAL A 164 -23.19 -49.86 -2.28
C VAL A 164 -21.74 -50.15 -2.64
N THR A 165 -21.51 -51.39 -3.05
CA THR A 165 -20.25 -51.89 -3.62
C THR A 165 -20.07 -51.35 -5.03
N ASN A 166 -18.98 -50.64 -5.28
CA ASN A 166 -18.42 -50.52 -6.63
C ASN A 166 -16.88 -50.62 -6.55
N THR A 167 -16.41 -51.80 -6.93
CA THR A 167 -15.03 -52.22 -7.00
C THR A 167 -14.46 -51.87 -8.37
N MET A 168 -13.50 -50.96 -8.45
CA MET A 168 -12.58 -50.88 -9.60
C MET A 168 -11.15 -51.02 -9.11
N ALA A 169 -10.49 -52.05 -9.64
CA ALA A 169 -9.12 -52.45 -9.33
C ALA A 169 -8.08 -51.48 -9.94
N PRO A 170 -6.90 -51.34 -9.32
CA PRO A 170 -5.78 -50.61 -9.90
C PRO A 170 -5.01 -51.50 -10.90
N PRO A 171 -4.53 -50.96 -12.04
CA PRO A 171 -3.63 -51.70 -12.92
C PRO A 171 -2.21 -51.76 -12.36
N ARG A 172 -1.60 -52.94 -12.49
CA ARG A 172 -0.18 -53.25 -12.21
C ARG A 172 0.77 -52.35 -13.03
N PRO A 173 1.90 -51.93 -12.45
CA PRO A 173 3.06 -51.49 -13.23
C PRO A 173 3.89 -52.71 -13.70
N GLY A 174 4.15 -52.77 -15.00
CA GLY A 174 5.14 -53.68 -15.60
C GLY A 174 6.56 -53.08 -15.55
N PRO A 175 7.61 -53.91 -15.65
CA PRO A 175 9.00 -53.48 -15.52
C PRO A 175 9.50 -52.88 -16.83
N VAL A 176 10.02 -51.65 -16.78
CA VAL A 176 10.72 -51.02 -17.91
C VAL A 176 12.19 -50.84 -17.56
N ASN A 177 13.00 -51.38 -18.45
CA ASN A 177 14.46 -51.46 -18.48
C ASN A 177 15.09 -50.05 -18.61
N PRO A 178 16.17 -49.69 -17.88
CA PRO A 178 16.84 -48.41 -18.06
C PRO A 178 17.94 -48.51 -19.13
N GLU A 179 17.83 -47.67 -20.16
CA GLU A 179 18.89 -47.37 -21.13
C GLU A 179 19.62 -46.06 -20.72
N PRO A 180 20.95 -45.97 -20.84
CA PRO A 180 21.73 -44.93 -20.17
C PRO A 180 21.77 -43.61 -20.96
N GLN A 181 21.46 -42.50 -20.28
CA GLN A 181 21.75 -41.15 -20.78
C GLN A 181 23.18 -40.70 -20.42
N PRO A 182 23.80 -39.82 -21.24
CA PRO A 182 25.21 -39.47 -21.13
C PRO A 182 25.47 -38.37 -20.09
N GLN A 183 26.63 -38.50 -19.41
CA GLN A 183 27.21 -37.50 -18.52
C GLN A 183 27.47 -36.16 -19.23
N PRO A 184 27.13 -35.02 -18.61
CA PRO A 184 27.76 -33.74 -18.91
C PRO A 184 29.08 -33.62 -18.15
N GLN A 185 30.14 -33.29 -18.88
CA GLN A 185 31.47 -32.97 -18.36
C GLN A 185 31.46 -31.74 -17.42
N PRO A 186 32.39 -31.67 -16.46
CA PRO A 186 32.53 -30.53 -15.56
C PRO A 186 33.18 -29.33 -16.27
N GLN A 187 32.53 -28.17 -16.24
CA GLN A 187 33.16 -26.89 -16.57
C GLN A 187 33.92 -26.31 -15.36
N PRO A 188 35.03 -25.58 -15.56
CA PRO A 188 35.96 -25.20 -14.50
C PRO A 188 35.42 -24.06 -13.62
N GLN A 189 35.55 -24.23 -12.31
CA GLN A 189 35.37 -23.16 -11.32
C GLN A 189 36.42 -22.07 -11.53
N LEU A 190 35.97 -20.85 -11.84
CA LEU A 190 36.76 -19.64 -11.66
C LEU A 190 36.79 -19.29 -10.17
N GLN A 191 37.97 -19.41 -9.58
CA GLN A 191 38.31 -18.88 -8.26
C GLN A 191 38.27 -17.35 -8.29
N SER A 192 37.34 -16.76 -7.55
CA SER A 192 37.42 -15.34 -7.18
C SER A 192 37.99 -15.24 -5.77
N GLN A 193 39.18 -14.66 -5.71
CA GLN A 193 40.01 -14.50 -4.53
C GLN A 193 39.35 -13.63 -3.45
N ALA A 194 39.69 -13.98 -2.22
CA ALA A 194 39.40 -13.23 -1.00
C ALA A 194 40.01 -11.81 -1.06
N GLN A 195 39.20 -10.79 -0.75
CA GLN A 195 39.69 -9.49 -0.33
C GLN A 195 39.61 -9.36 1.18
N ALA A 196 40.75 -8.96 1.73
CA ALA A 196 41.07 -8.92 3.14
C ALA A 196 40.29 -7.85 3.90
N GLN A 197 39.92 -8.23 5.13
CA GLN A 197 39.47 -7.33 6.18
C GLN A 197 40.61 -6.42 6.61
N SER A 198 40.39 -5.11 6.58
CA SER A 198 41.17 -4.15 7.37
C SER A 198 40.28 -3.58 8.47
N GLN A 199 40.53 -4.08 9.69
CA GLN A 199 40.06 -3.51 10.94
C GLN A 199 40.78 -2.18 11.19
N SER A 200 40.03 -1.13 11.54
CA SER A 200 40.60 0.07 12.18
C SER A 200 39.93 0.29 13.53
N LEU A 201 40.73 0.25 14.59
CA LEU A 201 40.35 0.61 15.95
C LEU A 201 39.97 2.09 16.05
N PRO A 202 39.05 2.49 16.95
CA PRO A 202 38.76 3.88 17.24
C PRO A 202 39.77 4.46 18.25
N LEU A 203 40.43 5.57 17.88
CA LEU A 203 41.14 6.43 18.83
C LEU A 203 40.15 7.40 19.48
N ALA A 204 40.22 7.48 20.80
CA ALA A 204 39.51 8.41 21.67
C ALA A 204 40.10 9.82 21.62
N GLN A 205 39.26 10.87 21.76
CA GLN A 205 39.60 12.15 22.40
C GLN A 205 38.37 13.09 22.54
N PRO A 206 38.39 14.17 23.35
CA PRO A 206 37.81 14.16 24.70
C PRO A 206 36.70 15.21 24.97
N GLN A 207 36.08 15.07 26.14
CA GLN A 207 35.09 15.97 26.76
C GLN A 207 35.62 17.40 27.00
N ALA A 208 34.71 18.38 26.89
CA ALA A 208 34.80 19.64 27.62
C ALA A 208 33.41 20.06 28.16
N GLN A 209 33.37 20.34 29.46
CA GLN A 209 32.26 20.92 30.24
C GLN A 209 32.31 22.45 30.20
N ALA A 210 31.14 23.11 30.29
CA ALA A 210 30.87 24.34 31.08
C ALA A 210 29.37 24.72 30.91
N GLN A 211 28.53 24.58 31.94
CA GLN A 211 28.12 25.58 32.95
C GLN A 211 27.13 26.70 32.49
N THR A 212 25.88 26.53 32.95
CA THR A 212 24.92 27.49 33.55
C THR A 212 25.01 29.01 33.26
N GLN A 213 23.86 29.63 32.92
CA GLN A 213 23.33 30.81 33.62
C GLN A 213 21.88 31.16 33.27
N ALA A 214 21.23 31.88 34.19
CA ALA A 214 19.79 32.08 34.32
C ALA A 214 19.27 33.44 33.76
N ARG A 215 17.94 33.47 33.57
CA ARG A 215 16.90 34.55 33.48
C ARG A 215 17.31 36.01 33.79
N PRO A 216 16.60 37.02 33.22
CA PRO A 216 15.36 37.50 33.87
C PRO A 216 14.20 37.98 32.95
N GLN A 217 13.02 38.14 33.57
CA GLN A 217 11.77 38.76 33.08
C GLN A 217 11.90 40.27 32.87
N PRO A 218 10.90 40.92 32.24
CA PRO A 218 10.02 41.79 33.04
C PRO A 218 8.52 41.79 32.66
N GLN A 219 7.78 42.60 33.42
CA GLN A 219 6.37 42.58 33.81
C GLN A 219 5.35 43.24 32.85
N THR A 220 4.10 42.93 33.18
CA THR A 220 2.73 43.41 32.82
C THR A 220 2.45 44.92 32.85
N GLN A 221 1.47 45.40 32.04
CA GLN A 221 0.32 46.26 32.44
C GLN A 221 -0.68 46.58 31.26
N PRO A 222 -1.90 47.16 31.46
CA PRO A 222 -3.19 46.60 30.95
C PRO A 222 -4.11 47.51 30.08
N GLN A 223 -5.14 46.88 29.46
CA GLN A 223 -6.51 47.37 29.07
C GLN A 223 -6.65 48.51 28.02
N PRO A 224 -7.85 48.80 27.40
CA PRO A 224 -9.23 48.35 27.66
C PRO A 224 -10.14 47.96 26.43
N LYS A 225 -11.37 47.52 26.75
CA LYS A 225 -12.61 47.30 25.95
C LYS A 225 -13.08 48.53 25.13
N PRO A 226 -13.88 48.40 24.04
CA PRO A 226 -15.36 48.40 24.17
C PRO A 226 -16.17 47.57 23.14
N GLN A 227 -17.47 47.50 23.43
CA GLN A 227 -18.60 46.79 22.81
C GLN A 227 -19.48 47.82 22.03
N PRO A 228 -20.70 47.47 21.54
CA PRO A 228 -21.07 47.21 20.14
C PRO A 228 -21.93 48.33 19.49
N GLN A 229 -22.04 48.34 18.15
CA GLN A 229 -23.11 49.09 17.45
C GLN A 229 -23.66 48.35 16.22
N THR A 230 -24.95 48.59 16.01
CA THR A 230 -25.96 47.91 15.20
C THR A 230 -26.25 48.55 13.83
N GLN A 231 -26.92 47.78 12.95
CA GLN A 231 -27.76 48.16 11.77
C GLN A 231 -27.07 48.39 10.39
N PRO A 232 -27.82 48.42 9.26
CA PRO A 232 -28.93 47.55 8.78
C PRO A 232 -28.78 47.12 7.28
N GLN A 233 -29.68 46.25 6.79
CA GLN A 233 -29.85 45.78 5.39
C GLN A 233 -29.88 46.90 4.31
N PRO A 234 -29.59 46.54 3.03
CA PRO A 234 -30.70 46.56 2.06
C PRO A 234 -30.71 45.45 0.99
N GLN A 235 -31.94 45.17 0.54
CA GLN A 235 -32.38 44.30 -0.55
C GLN A 235 -31.86 44.72 -1.93
N THR A 236 -31.62 43.75 -2.84
CA THR A 236 -31.71 43.97 -4.31
C THR A 236 -31.94 42.62 -5.01
N ARG A 237 -33.19 42.35 -5.44
CA ARG A 237 -33.76 42.51 -6.80
C ARG A 237 -33.34 41.41 -7.79
N LEU A 238 -34.31 40.51 -8.02
CA LEU A 238 -34.31 39.46 -9.02
C LEU A 238 -34.33 40.04 -10.46
N GLN A 239 -33.54 39.44 -11.35
CA GLN A 239 -33.79 39.44 -12.80
C GLN A 239 -33.72 38.01 -13.34
N PRO A 240 -34.64 37.60 -14.25
CA PRO A 240 -34.66 36.26 -14.83
C PRO A 240 -34.16 36.24 -16.29
N GLN A 241 -33.23 35.36 -16.61
CA GLN A 241 -32.87 34.95 -17.98
C GLN A 241 -32.23 33.55 -17.88
N SER A 242 -32.39 32.58 -18.77
CA SER A 242 -33.27 32.33 -19.92
C SER A 242 -32.95 30.89 -20.34
N LEU A 243 -33.97 30.14 -20.77
CA LEU A 243 -33.84 28.77 -21.30
C LEU A 243 -32.88 28.71 -22.50
N SER A 244 -32.03 27.69 -22.55
CA SER A 244 -31.31 27.29 -23.76
C SER A 244 -31.09 25.79 -23.77
N GLN A 245 -31.32 25.23 -24.95
CA GLN A 245 -31.58 23.84 -25.26
C GLN A 245 -30.32 22.97 -25.31
N SER A 246 -30.61 21.69 -25.11
CA SER A 246 -29.77 20.51 -25.22
C SER A 246 -29.15 20.30 -26.60
N GLN A 247 -27.84 20.11 -26.64
CA GLN A 247 -27.14 19.33 -27.67
C GLN A 247 -26.14 18.38 -27.02
N SER A 248 -26.30 17.10 -27.34
CA SER A 248 -25.49 15.97 -26.91
C SER A 248 -24.13 15.97 -27.61
N GLN A 249 -23.05 16.01 -26.82
CA GLN A 249 -21.68 15.70 -27.24
C GLN A 249 -21.20 14.37 -26.63
N PRO A 250 -20.31 13.64 -27.31
CA PRO A 250 -19.84 12.32 -26.91
C PRO A 250 -19.09 12.38 -25.56
N GLN A 251 -19.28 11.33 -24.75
CA GLN A 251 -18.70 11.16 -23.42
C GLN A 251 -17.18 11.32 -23.47
N ASN A 252 -16.73 12.50 -23.06
CA ASN A 252 -15.37 12.73 -22.59
C ASN A 252 -15.24 11.97 -21.27
N VAL A 253 -14.37 10.96 -21.23
CA VAL A 253 -14.00 10.26 -19.99
C VAL A 253 -13.45 11.33 -19.05
N GLN A 254 -14.21 11.68 -18.00
CA GLN A 254 -13.77 12.61 -16.98
C GLN A 254 -12.58 11.98 -16.25
N THR A 255 -11.38 12.40 -16.63
CA THR A 255 -10.17 12.25 -15.82
C THR A 255 -10.44 12.88 -14.45
N ALA A 256 -10.50 12.03 -13.42
CA ALA A 256 -10.51 12.44 -12.03
C ALA A 256 -9.30 13.35 -11.72
N PRO A 257 -9.39 14.25 -10.73
CA PRO A 257 -8.33 15.19 -10.41
C PRO A 257 -7.01 14.47 -10.07
N SER A 258 -5.92 15.06 -10.53
CA SER A 258 -4.52 14.65 -10.39
C SER A 258 -4.06 14.55 -8.93
N GLY A 259 -4.51 13.51 -8.22
CA GLY A 259 -3.99 13.10 -6.92
C GLY A 259 -2.94 12.00 -7.07
N THR A 260 -1.98 11.95 -6.14
CA THR A 260 -1.05 10.83 -6.02
C THR A 260 -1.81 9.51 -5.88
N PRO A 261 -1.50 8.46 -6.66
CA PRO A 261 -2.21 7.18 -6.58
C PRO A 261 -2.21 6.61 -5.15
N PRO A 262 -3.31 6.01 -4.68
CA PRO A 262 -3.39 5.40 -3.36
C PRO A 262 -2.21 4.50 -3.00
N GLY A 263 -1.72 4.62 -1.76
CA GLY A 263 -0.59 3.82 -1.28
C GLY A 263 0.77 4.23 -1.85
N THR A 264 0.84 5.31 -2.64
CA THR A 264 2.09 5.86 -3.16
C THR A 264 2.31 7.29 -2.65
N THR A 265 3.56 7.72 -2.58
CA THR A 265 3.97 9.13 -2.40
C THR A 265 4.25 9.82 -3.75
N GLY A 266 4.36 9.01 -4.80
CA GLY A 266 4.54 9.35 -6.21
C GLY A 266 4.85 8.06 -6.99
N LEU A 267 4.53 7.99 -8.28
CA LEU A 267 4.83 6.79 -9.07
C LEU A 267 6.34 6.53 -9.18
N SER A 268 7.16 7.59 -9.26
CA SER A 268 8.63 7.47 -9.30
C SER A 268 9.27 7.32 -7.91
N ASN A 269 8.51 7.38 -6.82
CA ASN A 269 9.05 7.17 -5.49
C ASN A 269 9.28 5.68 -5.20
N ILE A 270 10.21 5.44 -4.27
CA ILE A 270 10.79 4.12 -4.02
C ILE A 270 9.81 3.27 -3.22
N PHE A 271 9.30 3.78 -2.11
CA PHE A 271 8.53 3.00 -1.14
C PHE A 271 7.02 3.19 -1.26
N ARG A 272 6.28 2.10 -1.16
CA ARG A 272 4.81 2.09 -1.23
C ARG A 272 4.18 1.27 -0.12
N VAL A 273 2.97 1.64 0.27
CA VAL A 273 2.20 0.86 1.27
C VAL A 273 1.91 -0.53 0.71
N GLY A 274 2.06 -1.54 1.56
CA GLY A 274 1.91 -2.95 1.21
C GLY A 274 3.17 -3.60 0.65
N GLU A 275 4.26 -2.84 0.42
CA GLU A 275 5.54 -3.42 0.02
C GLU A 275 6.29 -4.04 1.20
N VAL A 276 7.01 -5.13 0.92
CA VAL A 276 8.00 -5.69 1.85
C VAL A 276 9.33 -5.02 1.56
N VAL A 277 10.02 -4.59 2.61
CA VAL A 277 11.29 -3.86 2.51
C VAL A 277 12.27 -4.36 3.56
N TRP A 278 13.55 -4.05 3.33
CA TRP A 278 14.53 -4.13 4.40
C TRP A 278 14.50 -2.84 5.20
N TYR A 279 14.64 -2.93 6.51
CA TYR A 279 14.83 -1.77 7.37
C TYR A 279 15.96 -2.00 8.38
N LYS A 280 16.63 -0.90 8.75
CA LYS A 280 17.75 -0.90 9.68
C LYS A 280 17.26 -1.00 11.11
N HIS A 281 17.74 -2.00 11.82
CA HIS A 281 17.68 -2.12 13.28
C HIS A 281 19.11 -2.24 13.81
N THR A 282 19.35 -3.04 14.85
CA THR A 282 20.68 -3.58 15.19
C THR A 282 21.32 -4.36 14.03
N ALA A 283 20.50 -4.99 13.19
CA ALA A 283 20.84 -5.57 11.90
C ALA A 283 19.71 -5.29 10.90
N TRP A 284 19.92 -5.56 9.61
CA TRP A 284 18.84 -5.49 8.62
C TRP A 284 17.73 -6.50 8.94
N ARG A 285 16.49 -6.04 8.86
CA ARG A 285 15.27 -6.80 9.13
C ARG A 285 14.29 -6.61 7.99
N LEU A 286 13.39 -7.57 7.80
CA LEU A 286 12.32 -7.49 6.82
C LEU A 286 11.06 -6.94 7.49
N GLY A 287 10.33 -6.07 6.79
CA GLY A 287 9.08 -5.51 7.27
C GLY A 287 8.15 -5.11 6.14
N LEU A 288 6.86 -5.08 6.45
CA LEU A 288 5.80 -4.62 5.55
C LEU A 288 5.47 -3.16 5.85
N ILE A 289 5.42 -2.31 4.82
CA ILE A 289 4.94 -0.93 4.99
C ILE A 289 3.42 -0.93 5.18
N LEU A 290 2.95 -0.52 6.36
CA LEU A 290 1.53 -0.39 6.69
C LEU A 290 0.97 0.99 6.33
N GLY A 291 1.81 2.03 6.37
CA GLY A 291 1.37 3.41 6.20
C GLY A 291 2.53 4.37 6.03
N MET A 292 2.22 5.56 5.53
CA MET A 292 3.17 6.62 5.25
C MET A 292 2.62 7.94 5.78
N ASN A 293 3.41 8.65 6.57
CA ASN A 293 3.03 9.92 7.15
C ASN A 293 3.95 11.01 6.61
N CYS A 294 3.40 12.07 6.02
CA CYS A 294 4.20 13.20 5.59
C CYS A 294 4.76 13.95 6.80
N LYS A 295 6.04 14.34 6.75
CA LYS A 295 6.71 15.13 7.80
C LYS A 295 6.34 16.61 7.73
N SER A 296 5.92 17.08 6.56
CA SER A 296 5.57 18.47 6.28
C SER A 296 4.13 18.58 5.77
N SER A 297 3.52 19.76 5.90
CA SER A 297 2.13 20.05 5.52
C SER A 297 1.86 20.09 4.00
N GLY A 298 2.74 19.51 3.17
CA GLY A 298 2.60 19.43 1.72
C GLY A 298 2.55 17.98 1.24
N TYR A 299 1.71 17.70 0.24
CA TYR A 299 1.65 16.42 -0.47
C TYR A 299 2.47 16.50 -1.76
N GLY A 300 3.21 15.45 -2.11
CA GLY A 300 3.85 15.29 -3.43
C GLY A 300 5.34 15.62 -3.49
N GLY A 301 6.17 14.96 -2.67
CA GLY A 301 7.63 15.03 -2.84
C GLY A 301 8.34 13.71 -2.59
N ASP A 302 9.66 13.75 -2.48
CA ASP A 302 10.52 12.57 -2.38
C ASP A 302 10.30 11.80 -1.05
N ASP A 303 10.67 10.52 -1.03
CA ASP A 303 10.46 9.62 0.12
C ASP A 303 11.15 10.13 1.41
N THR A 304 12.17 10.98 1.28
CA THR A 304 12.81 11.66 2.41
C THR A 304 11.85 12.53 3.23
N GLN A 305 10.74 12.99 2.64
CA GLN A 305 9.71 13.79 3.30
C GLN A 305 8.69 12.96 4.08
N TYR A 306 8.79 11.63 4.04
CA TYR A 306 7.84 10.73 4.68
C TYR A 306 8.49 9.93 5.80
N ARG A 307 7.67 9.55 6.78
CA ARG A 307 7.95 8.48 7.73
C ARG A 307 7.09 7.28 7.39
N PHE A 308 7.68 6.10 7.40
CA PHE A 308 7.04 4.85 7.07
C PHE A 308 6.74 4.08 8.34
N ILE A 309 5.53 3.56 8.48
CA ILE A 309 5.14 2.66 9.56
C ILE A 309 5.28 1.24 9.03
N LEU A 310 6.10 0.42 9.68
CA LEU A 310 6.36 -0.95 9.27
C LEU A 310 5.88 -1.96 10.32
N ALA A 311 5.24 -3.03 9.86
CA ALA A 311 5.11 -4.26 10.63
C ALA A 311 6.34 -5.13 10.39
N PRO A 312 7.11 -5.52 11.42
CA PRO A 312 8.17 -6.52 11.27
C PRO A 312 7.59 -7.81 10.69
N LEU A 313 8.26 -8.34 9.67
CA LEU A 313 7.90 -9.61 9.07
C LEU A 313 8.42 -10.74 9.95
N GLY A 314 7.60 -11.76 10.20
CA GLY A 314 7.89 -12.83 11.14
C GLY A 314 6.69 -13.77 11.24
N HIS A 315 6.40 -14.29 12.44
CA HIS A 315 5.12 -14.93 12.73
C HIS A 315 4.35 -14.08 13.76
N ALA A 316 3.04 -13.91 13.58
CA ALA A 316 2.19 -13.06 14.41
C ALA A 316 2.28 -13.38 15.92
N MET A 317 2.51 -14.64 16.27
CA MET A 317 2.70 -15.08 17.67
C MET A 317 3.87 -14.43 18.40
N LEU A 318 4.87 -13.93 17.67
CA LEU A 318 6.03 -13.24 18.24
C LEU A 318 5.66 -11.84 18.74
N ASN A 319 4.45 -11.38 18.43
CA ASN A 319 3.87 -10.15 18.93
C ASN A 319 4.77 -8.91 18.73
N GLN A 320 5.52 -8.88 17.63
CA GLN A 320 6.45 -7.80 17.33
C GLN A 320 5.68 -6.49 17.14
N GLN A 321 6.21 -5.41 17.72
CA GLN A 321 5.59 -4.08 17.61
C GLN A 321 5.94 -3.43 16.27
N ASN A 322 5.02 -2.59 15.78
CA ASN A 322 5.29 -1.79 14.60
C ASN A 322 6.42 -0.79 14.87
N VAL A 323 7.19 -0.49 13.83
CA VAL A 323 8.32 0.45 13.90
C VAL A 323 8.12 1.57 12.90
N THR A 324 8.55 2.77 13.26
CA THR A 324 8.56 3.92 12.34
C THR A 324 9.97 4.12 11.81
N LYS A 325 10.12 4.30 10.49
CA LYS A 325 11.41 4.47 9.82
C LYS A 325 11.38 5.63 8.84
N ASP A 326 12.54 6.24 8.66
CA ASP A 326 12.81 7.15 7.55
C ASP A 326 13.28 6.37 6.32
N ALA A 327 13.11 6.93 5.13
CA ALA A 327 13.53 6.30 3.87
C ALA A 327 15.01 5.84 3.87
N GLN A 328 15.90 6.62 4.52
CA GLN A 328 17.34 6.34 4.61
C GLN A 328 17.66 5.07 5.42
N ASP A 329 16.75 4.69 6.33
CA ASP A 329 16.86 3.47 7.12
C ASP A 329 16.19 2.26 6.45
N MET A 330 15.78 2.38 5.19
CA MET A 330 15.07 1.33 4.45
C MET A 330 15.77 1.02 3.13
N ARG A 331 15.52 -0.16 2.58
CA ARG A 331 15.94 -0.55 1.23
C ARG A 331 14.82 -1.31 0.54
N PRO A 332 14.61 -1.13 -0.78
CA PRO A 332 13.75 -2.00 -1.58
C PRO A 332 14.10 -3.46 -1.37
N PHE A 333 13.10 -4.34 -1.42
CA PHE A 333 13.28 -5.78 -1.17
C PHE A 333 14.44 -6.39 -1.97
N LEU A 334 14.51 -6.05 -3.26
CA LEU A 334 15.49 -6.63 -4.19
C LEU A 334 16.93 -6.11 -3.98
N THR A 335 17.16 -5.16 -3.07
CA THR A 335 18.53 -4.69 -2.74
C THR A 335 19.38 -5.82 -2.15
N PHE A 336 18.78 -6.72 -1.35
CA PHE A 336 19.48 -7.84 -0.74
C PHE A 336 18.75 -9.15 -1.00
N SER A 337 19.51 -10.24 -1.11
CA SER A 337 18.94 -11.59 -1.15
C SER A 337 18.47 -12.00 0.25
N VAL A 338 17.32 -12.67 0.33
CA VAL A 338 16.84 -13.26 1.60
C VAL A 338 17.73 -14.46 1.95
N PRO A 339 18.44 -14.44 3.10
CA PRO A 339 19.32 -15.55 3.49
C PRO A 339 18.57 -16.88 3.56
N ASN A 340 19.30 -17.98 3.43
CA ASN A 340 18.75 -19.31 3.65
C ASN A 340 18.31 -19.51 5.10
N VAL A 341 17.35 -20.42 5.26
CA VAL A 341 16.86 -20.82 6.57
C VAL A 341 17.96 -21.62 7.27
N ALA A 342 18.33 -21.19 8.47
CA ALA A 342 19.48 -21.74 9.19
C ALA A 342 19.14 -22.97 10.03
N ILE A 343 17.84 -23.21 10.30
CA ILE A 343 17.39 -24.36 11.09
C ILE A 343 17.01 -25.47 10.13
N ASP A 344 17.71 -26.60 10.20
CA ASP A 344 17.55 -27.73 9.27
C ASP A 344 16.11 -28.26 9.22
N GLU A 345 15.41 -28.33 10.35
CA GLU A 345 14.00 -28.78 10.38
C GLU A 345 13.05 -27.87 9.58
N LEU A 346 13.41 -26.61 9.39
CA LEU A 346 12.62 -25.63 8.64
C LEU A 346 13.03 -25.53 7.17
N GLN A 347 14.15 -26.14 6.78
CA GLN A 347 14.53 -26.23 5.37
C GLN A 347 13.46 -27.02 4.60
N ASP A 348 13.29 -26.67 3.33
CA ASP A 348 12.30 -27.23 2.40
C ASP A 348 10.81 -27.06 2.74
N LYS A 349 10.46 -26.56 3.93
CA LYS A 349 9.09 -26.20 4.30
C LYS A 349 8.66 -24.83 3.76
N GLY A 350 7.37 -24.69 3.49
CA GLY A 350 6.68 -23.42 3.28
C GLY A 350 6.34 -22.74 4.60
N PHE A 351 6.15 -21.42 4.58
CA PHE A 351 5.81 -20.65 5.79
C PHE A 351 4.55 -21.18 6.51
N HIS A 352 3.52 -21.59 5.77
CA HIS A 352 2.26 -22.09 6.32
C HIS A 352 2.29 -23.58 6.72
N GLU A 353 3.32 -24.31 6.32
CA GLU A 353 3.46 -25.75 6.65
C GLU A 353 4.05 -25.97 8.04
N VAL A 354 4.63 -24.93 8.63
CA VAL A 354 5.23 -24.98 9.96
C VAL A 354 4.15 -24.65 10.99
N ASP A 355 3.90 -25.58 11.91
CA ASP A 355 3.23 -25.24 13.18
C ASP A 355 4.22 -24.43 14.02
N TRP A 356 4.21 -23.12 13.83
CA TRP A 356 5.13 -22.21 14.48
C TRP A 356 5.02 -22.26 16.02
N GLN A 357 3.86 -22.63 16.56
CA GLN A 357 3.61 -22.57 18.01
C GLN A 357 4.21 -23.79 18.66
N ALA A 358 3.94 -24.96 18.10
CA ALA A 358 4.56 -26.21 18.51
C ALA A 358 6.08 -26.16 18.31
N PHE A 359 6.52 -25.65 17.15
CA PHE A 359 7.94 -25.50 16.83
C PHE A 359 8.64 -24.58 17.83
N ALA A 360 8.12 -23.38 18.10
CA ALA A 360 8.72 -22.44 19.05
C ALA A 360 8.76 -22.99 20.48
N THR A 361 7.72 -23.71 20.89
CA THR A 361 7.64 -24.35 22.22
C THR A 361 8.73 -25.40 22.37
N ARG A 362 8.82 -26.34 21.43
CA ARG A 362 9.84 -27.41 21.45
C ARG A 362 11.25 -26.86 21.28
N TYR A 363 11.45 -25.86 20.42
CA TYR A 363 12.77 -25.26 20.17
C TYR A 363 13.30 -24.44 21.35
N SER A 364 12.45 -24.14 22.34
CA SER A 364 12.82 -23.43 23.57
C SER A 364 12.64 -24.26 24.85
N GLU A 365 12.35 -25.56 24.73
CA GLU A 365 12.11 -26.44 25.86
C GLU A 365 13.39 -26.69 26.68
N GLY A 366 13.26 -26.71 28.01
CA GLY A 366 14.38 -27.00 28.93
C GLY A 366 15.42 -25.88 29.05
N LEU A 367 15.22 -24.73 28.40
CA LEU A 367 16.13 -23.59 28.46
C LEU A 367 15.75 -22.61 29.58
N ASP A 368 16.75 -21.90 30.09
CA ASP A 368 16.51 -20.77 30.98
C ASP A 368 15.87 -19.57 30.23
N VAL A 369 15.52 -18.53 30.99
CA VAL A 369 14.77 -17.37 30.46
C VAL A 369 15.54 -16.62 29.38
N ASP A 370 16.85 -16.41 29.55
CA ASP A 370 17.68 -15.64 28.63
C ASP A 370 17.95 -16.42 27.35
N GLN A 371 18.26 -17.71 27.49
CA GLN A 371 18.43 -18.64 26.38
C GLN A 371 17.13 -18.78 25.58
N ARG A 372 15.98 -18.86 26.26
CA ARG A 372 14.67 -18.88 25.62
C ARG A 372 14.40 -17.60 24.83
N ALA A 373 14.71 -16.44 25.38
CA ALA A 373 14.55 -15.17 24.67
C ALA A 373 15.41 -15.13 23.39
N MET A 374 16.67 -15.58 23.47
CA MET A 374 17.57 -15.66 22.31
C MET A 374 17.04 -16.65 21.25
N ARG A 375 16.54 -17.82 21.66
CA ARG A 375 15.94 -18.80 20.74
C ARG A 375 14.69 -18.25 20.06
N MET A 376 13.82 -17.55 20.79
CA MET A 376 12.63 -16.92 20.22
C MET A 376 12.99 -15.84 19.18
N GLN A 377 14.07 -15.10 19.39
CA GLN A 377 14.59 -14.19 18.36
C GLN A 377 15.02 -14.96 17.12
N MET A 378 15.72 -16.09 17.26
CA MET A 378 16.12 -16.94 16.14
C MET A 378 14.91 -17.50 15.38
N VAL A 379 13.89 -18.00 16.08
CA VAL A 379 12.63 -18.44 15.47
C VAL A 379 12.01 -17.32 14.64
N GLY A 380 11.98 -16.10 15.17
CA GLY A 380 11.50 -14.93 14.44
C GLY A 380 12.29 -14.59 13.19
N LEU A 381 13.61 -14.78 13.22
CA LEU A 381 14.43 -14.60 12.02
C LEU A 381 14.11 -15.62 10.95
N GLU A 382 14.00 -16.90 11.29
CA GLU A 382 13.67 -17.93 10.32
C GLU A 382 12.25 -17.75 9.76
N ALA A 383 11.28 -17.41 10.62
CA ALA A 383 9.93 -17.05 10.20
C ALA A 383 9.93 -15.88 9.21
N SER A 384 10.72 -14.83 9.47
CA SER A 384 10.80 -13.67 8.59
C SER A 384 11.34 -14.00 7.20
N LYS A 385 12.35 -14.89 7.11
CA LYS A 385 12.93 -15.34 5.83
C LYS A 385 11.92 -16.17 5.03
N MET A 386 11.26 -17.13 5.69
CA MET A 386 10.26 -17.99 5.07
C MET A 386 9.04 -17.18 4.61
N ALA A 387 8.57 -16.25 5.44
CA ALA A 387 7.49 -15.33 5.09
C ALA A 387 7.85 -14.45 3.88
N ALA A 388 9.06 -13.89 3.85
CA ALA A 388 9.49 -13.05 2.73
C ALA A 388 9.52 -13.83 1.40
N ARG A 389 10.01 -15.07 1.42
CA ARG A 389 9.97 -15.94 0.23
C ARG A 389 8.53 -16.27 -0.18
N HIS A 390 7.66 -16.60 0.78
CA HIS A 390 6.25 -16.85 0.50
C HIS A 390 5.55 -15.65 -0.13
N VAL A 391 5.74 -14.45 0.44
CA VAL A 391 5.20 -13.21 -0.11
C VAL A 391 5.77 -12.94 -1.49
N ASN A 392 7.09 -13.08 -1.68
CA ASN A 392 7.74 -12.87 -2.97
C ASN A 392 7.20 -13.83 -4.04
N ASP A 393 6.92 -15.09 -3.69
CA ASP A 393 6.37 -16.13 -4.57
C ASP A 393 4.83 -16.08 -4.69
N SER A 394 4.21 -14.95 -4.34
CA SER A 394 2.76 -14.74 -4.47
C SER A 394 2.45 -13.41 -5.17
N PHE A 395 1.23 -13.27 -5.68
CA PHE A 395 0.69 -11.99 -6.10
C PHE A 395 -0.77 -11.81 -5.70
N SER A 396 -1.20 -10.57 -5.47
CA SER A 396 -2.61 -10.22 -5.26
C SER A 396 -2.96 -8.94 -6.03
N THR A 397 -4.15 -8.90 -6.60
CA THR A 397 -4.61 -7.79 -7.46
C THR A 397 -5.53 -6.84 -6.72
N PHE A 398 -5.62 -5.59 -7.18
CA PHE A 398 -6.55 -4.60 -6.64
C PHE A 398 -7.11 -3.71 -7.76
N ASP A 399 -8.22 -3.04 -7.46
CA ASP A 399 -8.91 -2.09 -8.33
C ASP A 399 -9.23 -2.73 -9.70
N LYS A 400 -10.05 -3.79 -9.70
CA LYS A 400 -10.51 -4.45 -10.92
C LYS A 400 -11.26 -3.46 -11.81
N MET A 401 -10.80 -3.32 -13.05
CA MET A 401 -11.32 -2.35 -14.02
C MET A 401 -12.28 -2.97 -15.03
N ALA A 402 -11.95 -4.16 -15.54
CA ALA A 402 -12.71 -4.79 -16.60
C ALA A 402 -12.61 -6.32 -16.53
N GLN A 403 -13.54 -6.99 -17.21
CA GLN A 403 -13.52 -8.43 -17.41
C GLN A 403 -14.15 -8.76 -18.76
N ALA A 404 -13.46 -9.56 -19.57
CA ALA A 404 -13.97 -10.04 -20.86
C ALA A 404 -13.41 -11.43 -21.20
N PRO A 405 -14.18 -12.30 -21.87
CA PRO A 405 -13.64 -13.54 -22.42
C PRO A 405 -12.73 -13.24 -23.63
N THR A 406 -11.79 -14.14 -23.91
CA THR A 406 -11.04 -14.13 -25.19
C THR A 406 -11.98 -14.44 -26.35
N ALA A 407 -11.55 -14.09 -27.58
CA ALA A 407 -12.38 -14.26 -28.78
C ALA A 407 -12.78 -15.73 -29.05
N ASP A 408 -11.91 -16.67 -28.68
CA ASP A 408 -12.13 -18.12 -28.74
C ASP A 408 -12.83 -18.68 -27.48
N GLY A 409 -13.12 -17.83 -26.49
CA GLY A 409 -13.76 -18.19 -25.23
C GLY A 409 -12.92 -19.03 -24.28
N SER A 410 -11.64 -19.29 -24.58
CA SER A 410 -10.77 -20.18 -23.81
C SER A 410 -10.31 -19.60 -22.47
N PHE A 411 -10.20 -18.27 -22.38
CA PHE A 411 -9.82 -17.58 -21.15
C PHE A 411 -10.79 -16.45 -20.81
N LEU A 412 -10.95 -16.22 -19.51
CA LEU A 412 -11.50 -15.01 -18.94
C LEU A 412 -10.36 -14.07 -18.57
N ILE A 413 -10.30 -12.91 -19.22
CA ILE A 413 -9.31 -11.87 -18.95
C ILE A 413 -9.91 -10.87 -17.97
N GLN A 414 -9.24 -10.65 -16.85
CA GLN A 414 -9.56 -9.61 -15.88
C GLN A 414 -8.46 -8.55 -15.90
N THR A 415 -8.82 -7.27 -16.04
CA THR A 415 -7.87 -6.14 -16.05
C THR A 415 -7.95 -5.39 -14.72
N TYR A 416 -6.80 -4.95 -14.21
CA TYR A 416 -6.63 -4.35 -12.89
C TYR A 416 -5.83 -3.05 -12.95
N ALA A 417 -6.11 -2.11 -12.05
CA ALA A 417 -5.30 -0.90 -11.95
C ALA A 417 -3.94 -1.14 -11.27
N GLY A 418 -3.80 -2.25 -10.52
CA GLY A 418 -2.52 -2.66 -9.97
C GLY A 418 -2.49 -4.04 -9.32
N VAL A 419 -1.29 -4.43 -8.91
CA VAL A 419 -0.96 -5.72 -8.33
C VAL A 419 0.14 -5.56 -7.28
N TYR A 420 0.01 -6.25 -6.15
CA TYR A 420 1.15 -6.56 -5.31
C TYR A 420 1.86 -7.77 -5.91
N PHE A 421 2.93 -7.51 -6.64
CA PHE A 421 3.74 -8.54 -7.29
C PHE A 421 4.91 -8.92 -6.39
N GLY A 422 4.73 -9.98 -5.61
CA GLY A 422 5.69 -10.37 -4.60
C GLY A 422 5.83 -9.33 -3.49
N ALA A 423 7.04 -8.82 -3.31
CA ALA A 423 7.35 -7.78 -2.34
C ALA A 423 6.99 -6.35 -2.80
N GLU A 424 6.72 -6.14 -4.09
CA GLU A 424 6.59 -4.82 -4.71
C GLU A 424 5.15 -4.53 -5.13
N MET A 425 4.73 -3.26 -5.15
CA MET A 425 3.44 -2.83 -5.70
C MET A 425 3.65 -2.25 -7.10
N VAL A 426 2.99 -2.82 -8.12
CA VAL A 426 3.01 -2.34 -9.51
C VAL A 426 1.61 -1.83 -9.90
N ARG A 427 1.54 -0.70 -10.59
CA ARG A 427 0.34 -0.05 -11.11
C ARG A 427 0.47 0.23 -12.60
N ILE A 428 -0.66 0.49 -13.25
CA ILE A 428 -0.65 1.11 -14.58
C ILE A 428 0.08 2.46 -14.50
N GLY A 429 0.93 2.75 -15.49
CA GLY A 429 1.85 3.89 -15.50
C GLY A 429 3.17 3.64 -14.75
N ASP A 430 3.42 2.43 -14.24
CA ASP A 430 4.72 2.10 -13.69
C ASP A 430 5.73 1.67 -14.74
N LEU A 431 7.00 1.81 -14.36
CA LEU A 431 8.12 1.21 -15.06
C LEU A 431 8.55 -0.08 -14.35
N ILE A 432 8.70 -1.16 -15.10
CA ILE A 432 9.22 -2.44 -14.60
C ILE A 432 10.42 -2.89 -15.42
N ARG A 433 11.39 -3.52 -14.75
CA ARG A 433 12.53 -4.17 -15.41
C ARG A 433 12.08 -5.51 -15.96
N VAL A 434 12.43 -5.78 -17.21
CA VAL A 434 12.09 -7.04 -17.88
C VAL A 434 13.31 -7.65 -18.55
N THR A 435 13.27 -8.95 -18.77
CA THR A 435 14.26 -9.63 -19.60
C THR A 435 14.23 -9.06 -21.01
N ALA A 436 15.39 -8.66 -21.51
CA ALA A 436 15.51 -8.08 -22.85
C ALA A 436 15.17 -9.13 -23.93
N PRO A 437 14.45 -8.76 -25.00
CA PRO A 437 14.24 -9.66 -26.13
C PRO A 437 15.58 -10.01 -26.79
N SER A 438 15.78 -11.28 -27.16
CA SER A 438 17.05 -11.83 -27.67
C SER A 438 17.60 -11.11 -28.90
N SER A 439 16.76 -10.41 -29.66
CA SER A 439 17.14 -9.62 -30.85
C SER A 439 17.55 -8.16 -30.54
N ALA A 440 17.35 -7.68 -29.32
CA ALA A 440 17.74 -6.34 -28.86
C ALA A 440 19.08 -6.35 -28.10
N ALA A 441 19.73 -7.53 -28.01
CA ALA A 441 21.08 -7.72 -27.50
C ALA A 441 22.13 -7.21 -28.50
N ASP A 442 22.05 -5.93 -28.86
CA ASP A 442 23.30 -5.22 -29.15
C ASP A 442 24.09 -5.24 -27.85
N ASN A 443 25.37 -5.62 -27.92
CA ASN A 443 26.31 -5.81 -26.82
C ASN A 443 26.59 -4.54 -25.99
N HIS A 444 25.57 -3.83 -25.51
CA HIS A 444 25.71 -2.82 -24.49
C HIS A 444 25.40 -3.48 -23.13
N PRO A 445 26.41 -3.78 -22.31
CA PRO A 445 26.27 -4.59 -21.09
C PRO A 445 25.32 -3.97 -20.04
N ASP A 446 24.92 -2.70 -20.19
CA ASP A 446 24.19 -1.93 -19.18
C ASP A 446 22.71 -1.65 -19.50
N ALA A 447 22.20 -2.08 -20.66
CA ALA A 447 20.85 -1.70 -21.08
C ALA A 447 19.78 -2.65 -20.54
N THR A 448 19.38 -2.47 -19.28
CA THR A 448 18.15 -3.09 -18.74
C THR A 448 16.96 -2.70 -19.63
N ALA A 449 16.22 -3.68 -20.15
CA ALA A 449 14.97 -3.40 -20.84
C ALA A 449 13.92 -2.98 -19.80
N VAL A 450 13.27 -1.85 -20.05
CA VAL A 450 12.27 -1.26 -19.17
C VAL A 450 10.93 -1.28 -19.88
N MET A 451 9.94 -1.94 -19.28
CA MET A 451 8.56 -1.87 -19.74
C MET A 451 7.84 -0.74 -19.02
N HIS A 452 7.19 0.13 -19.78
CA HIS A 452 6.11 0.97 -19.29
C HIS A 452 4.81 0.15 -19.30
N VAL A 453 4.10 0.13 -18.18
CA VAL A 453 2.94 -0.73 -17.97
C VAL A 453 1.66 0.02 -18.32
N ASP A 454 1.06 -0.33 -19.45
CA ASP A 454 -0.23 0.20 -19.90
C ASP A 454 -1.41 -0.61 -19.34
N GLU A 455 -1.24 -1.92 -19.21
CA GLU A 455 -2.27 -2.82 -18.65
C GLU A 455 -1.71 -3.93 -17.78
N ILE A 456 -2.47 -4.30 -16.76
CA ILE A 456 -2.20 -5.44 -15.88
C ILE A 456 -3.39 -6.40 -15.99
N GLN A 457 -3.13 -7.64 -16.45
CA GLN A 457 -4.17 -8.62 -16.75
C GLN A 457 -3.94 -9.93 -16.02
N VAL A 458 -5.02 -10.57 -15.59
CA VAL A 458 -5.02 -11.96 -15.13
C VAL A 458 -5.91 -12.78 -16.07
N ALA A 459 -5.29 -13.75 -16.75
CA ALA A 459 -5.99 -14.70 -17.61
C ALA A 459 -6.33 -15.96 -16.80
N THR A 460 -7.60 -16.33 -16.73
CA THR A 460 -8.09 -17.55 -16.06
C THR A 460 -8.79 -18.44 -17.08
N ALA A 461 -8.44 -19.72 -17.16
CA ALA A 461 -9.12 -20.65 -18.09
C ALA A 461 -10.61 -20.76 -17.79
N THR A 462 -11.43 -20.79 -18.83
CA THR A 462 -12.88 -21.07 -18.71
C THR A 462 -13.11 -22.59 -18.67
N SER A 463 -14.22 -23.01 -18.06
CA SER A 463 -14.62 -24.41 -17.89
C SER A 463 -14.72 -25.12 -19.25
N GLY A 464 -13.63 -25.75 -19.69
CA GLY A 464 -13.50 -26.35 -21.03
C GLY A 464 -12.05 -26.35 -21.54
N ALA A 465 -11.26 -25.36 -21.14
CA ALA A 465 -9.80 -25.41 -21.21
C ALA A 465 -9.27 -26.14 -19.96
N ALA A 466 -8.20 -26.93 -20.09
CA ALA A 466 -7.61 -27.72 -19.00
C ALA A 466 -7.33 -26.86 -17.74
N ASN A 467 -7.17 -27.51 -16.58
CA ASN A 467 -6.79 -26.91 -15.27
C ASN A 467 -5.49 -26.08 -15.35
N THR A 468 -5.54 -24.90 -15.96
CA THR A 468 -4.42 -23.97 -16.02
C THR A 468 -4.61 -22.91 -14.94
N LEU A 469 -3.58 -22.72 -14.14
CA LEU A 469 -3.57 -21.73 -13.06
C LEU A 469 -3.71 -20.31 -13.64
N PRO A 470 -4.31 -19.36 -12.89
CA PRO A 470 -4.43 -17.98 -13.33
C PRO A 470 -3.07 -17.40 -13.67
N ASN A 471 -3.00 -16.68 -14.78
CA ASN A 471 -1.74 -16.21 -15.35
C ASN A 471 -1.68 -14.68 -15.40
N LEU A 472 -0.76 -14.09 -14.63
CA LEU A 472 -0.54 -12.65 -14.58
C LEU A 472 0.32 -12.20 -15.76
N GLN A 473 -0.14 -11.14 -16.45
CA GLN A 473 0.50 -10.55 -17.61
C GLN A 473 0.58 -9.03 -17.46
N PHE A 474 1.71 -8.47 -17.89
CA PHE A 474 1.89 -7.03 -18.04
C PHE A 474 1.94 -6.70 -19.53
N LYS A 475 1.20 -5.67 -19.95
CA LYS A 475 1.23 -5.17 -21.33
C LYS A 475 1.69 -3.74 -21.35
N GLY A 476 2.48 -3.40 -22.37
CA GLY A 476 2.80 -2.03 -22.71
C GLY A 476 4.02 -1.94 -23.60
N HIS A 477 4.79 -0.87 -23.47
CA HIS A 477 5.89 -0.57 -24.38
C HIS A 477 7.26 -0.82 -23.74
N LEU A 478 8.20 -1.41 -24.50
CA LEU A 478 9.57 -1.61 -24.05
C LEU A 478 10.49 -0.51 -24.52
N TYR A 479 11.32 -0.06 -23.60
CA TYR A 479 12.31 0.98 -23.80
C TYR A 479 13.68 0.54 -23.30
N ARG A 480 14.71 1.20 -23.81
CA ARG A 480 16.04 1.22 -23.21
C ARG A 480 16.57 2.64 -23.18
N THR A 481 17.40 2.97 -22.20
CA THR A 481 18.14 4.23 -22.24
C THR A 481 19.19 4.18 -23.34
N ILE A 482 19.40 5.29 -24.02
CA ILE A 482 20.45 5.45 -25.04
C ILE A 482 21.20 6.76 -24.80
N ARG A 483 22.51 6.72 -24.98
CA ARG A 483 23.40 7.89 -25.02
C ARG A 483 23.78 8.14 -26.48
N SER A 484 23.43 9.29 -27.03
CA SER A 484 23.67 9.63 -28.44
C SER A 484 23.92 11.13 -28.62
N THR A 485 24.51 11.51 -29.75
CA THR A 485 24.57 12.91 -30.20
C THR A 485 23.22 13.35 -30.75
N LEU A 486 22.98 14.67 -30.80
CA LEU A 486 21.81 15.25 -31.47
C LEU A 486 22.08 15.48 -32.97
N PRO A 487 21.07 15.34 -33.86
CA PRO A 487 19.70 14.89 -33.55
C PRO A 487 19.70 13.40 -33.16
N PHE A 488 18.78 13.03 -32.27
CA PHE A 488 18.67 11.63 -31.83
C PHE A 488 18.38 10.69 -33.02
N PRO A 489 18.82 9.42 -32.94
CA PRO A 489 18.46 8.42 -33.93
C PRO A 489 16.93 8.18 -33.95
N PRO A 490 16.40 7.68 -35.08
CA PRO A 490 14.99 7.32 -35.16
C PRO A 490 14.56 6.35 -34.05
N GLY A 491 13.37 6.57 -33.49
CA GLY A 491 12.80 5.73 -32.43
C GLY A 491 13.09 6.19 -30.99
N VAL A 492 13.90 7.25 -30.81
CA VAL A 492 14.01 7.91 -29.50
C VAL A 492 12.75 8.71 -29.22
N VAL A 493 12.14 8.48 -28.06
CA VAL A 493 10.89 9.10 -27.64
C VAL A 493 11.16 10.52 -27.12
N PRO A 494 10.35 11.52 -27.50
CA PRO A 494 10.41 12.84 -26.91
C PRO A 494 10.14 12.80 -25.40
N VAL A 495 11.07 13.36 -24.62
CA VAL A 495 10.97 13.38 -23.16
C VAL A 495 9.76 14.22 -22.71
N GLU A 496 9.43 15.29 -23.43
CA GLU A 496 8.38 16.26 -23.06
C GLU A 496 6.96 15.67 -23.03
N THR A 497 6.73 14.54 -23.70
CA THR A 497 5.43 13.85 -23.74
C THR A 497 5.43 12.56 -22.91
N SER A 498 6.51 12.28 -22.18
CA SER A 498 6.70 11.03 -21.45
C SER A 498 6.27 11.16 -19.99
N GLU A 499 5.98 10.03 -19.34
CA GLU A 499 5.59 10.02 -17.93
C GLU A 499 6.70 10.49 -16.98
N ALA A 500 6.31 10.87 -15.75
CA ALA A 500 7.18 11.49 -14.76
C ALA A 500 8.49 10.71 -14.54
N ALA A 501 8.44 9.37 -14.44
CA ALA A 501 9.64 8.56 -14.21
C ALA A 501 10.61 8.56 -15.41
N PHE A 502 10.11 8.56 -16.65
CA PHE A 502 10.93 8.67 -17.86
C PHE A 502 11.66 10.01 -17.92
N VAL A 503 10.90 11.09 -17.66
CA VAL A 503 11.41 12.47 -17.64
C VAL A 503 12.46 12.64 -16.56
N GLU A 504 12.17 12.17 -15.36
CA GLU A 504 13.04 12.29 -14.20
C GLU A 504 14.35 11.52 -14.40
N GLU A 505 14.29 10.29 -14.92
CA GLU A 505 15.48 9.49 -15.20
C GLU A 505 16.39 10.14 -16.24
N VAL A 506 15.87 10.46 -17.43
CA VAL A 506 16.71 11.07 -18.47
C VAL A 506 17.14 12.49 -18.09
N GLY A 507 16.30 13.21 -17.35
CA GLY A 507 16.63 14.52 -16.78
C GLY A 507 17.89 14.46 -15.93
N ILE A 508 17.95 13.54 -14.96
CA ILE A 508 19.15 13.44 -14.12
C ILE A 508 20.37 12.93 -14.89
N ARG A 509 20.22 11.96 -15.80
CA ARG A 509 21.33 11.48 -16.63
C ARG A 509 21.96 12.60 -17.46
N ASN A 510 21.11 13.47 -18.03
CA ASN A 510 21.55 14.64 -18.79
C ASN A 510 22.17 15.75 -17.92
N GLN A 511 21.83 15.82 -16.63
CA GLN A 511 22.50 16.72 -15.68
C GLN A 511 23.91 16.23 -15.34
N ILE A 512 24.07 14.91 -15.16
CA ILE A 512 25.35 14.27 -14.90
C ILE A 512 26.26 14.30 -16.14
N GLU A 513 25.70 14.26 -17.35
CA GLU A 513 26.48 14.32 -18.59
C GLU A 513 27.25 15.65 -18.73
N HIS A 514 28.57 15.55 -18.60
CA HIS A 514 29.50 16.68 -18.74
C HIS A 514 29.75 17.02 -20.20
N ASP A 515 29.87 16.03 -21.08
CA ASP A 515 30.10 16.28 -22.50
C ASP A 515 28.77 16.66 -23.19
N LYS A 516 28.61 17.95 -23.45
CA LYS A 516 27.39 18.53 -24.03
C LYS A 516 27.11 18.05 -25.45
N LYS A 517 28.03 17.33 -26.10
CA LYS A 517 27.77 16.64 -27.38
C LYS A 517 26.83 15.45 -27.19
N TRP A 518 26.88 14.80 -26.04
CA TRP A 518 26.07 13.63 -25.74
C TRP A 518 24.80 14.01 -25.00
N LYS A 519 23.73 13.28 -25.30
CA LYS A 519 22.44 13.37 -24.64
C LYS A 519 21.90 11.98 -24.40
N TRP A 520 21.24 11.83 -23.26
CA TRP A 520 20.47 10.66 -22.91
C TRP A 520 19.04 10.80 -23.39
N GLY A 521 18.47 9.69 -23.85
CA GLY A 521 17.08 9.57 -24.25
C GLY A 521 16.56 8.14 -24.04
N TRP A 522 15.28 7.95 -24.31
CA TRP A 522 14.63 6.64 -24.27
C TRP A 522 14.38 6.14 -25.68
N LEU A 523 14.97 5.01 -26.05
CA LEU A 523 14.71 4.35 -27.32
C LEU A 523 13.57 3.35 -27.15
N LEU A 524 12.52 3.47 -27.97
CA LEU A 524 11.46 2.47 -28.06
C LEU A 524 11.99 1.21 -28.75
N VAL A 525 12.00 0.11 -28.01
CA VAL A 525 12.50 -1.20 -28.46
C VAL A 525 11.37 -2.06 -29.02
N GLN A 526 10.20 -2.05 -28.38
CA GLN A 526 9.06 -2.87 -28.78
C GLN A 526 7.75 -2.20 -28.38
N ARG A 527 6.77 -2.14 -29.30
CA ARG A 527 5.39 -1.73 -28.99
C ARG A 527 4.54 -2.93 -28.56
N ASP A 528 3.52 -2.66 -27.77
CA ASP A 528 2.49 -3.63 -27.34
C ASP A 528 3.06 -4.97 -26.88
N ALA A 529 4.18 -4.92 -26.16
CA ALA A 529 4.83 -6.08 -25.62
C ALA A 529 3.99 -6.66 -24.49
N VAL A 530 3.85 -7.98 -24.48
CA VAL A 530 3.27 -8.74 -23.37
C VAL A 530 4.42 -9.43 -22.63
N ARG A 531 4.46 -9.30 -21.31
CA ARG A 531 5.46 -9.95 -20.45
C ARG A 531 4.76 -10.76 -19.37
N MET A 532 5.21 -11.99 -19.26
CA MET A 532 4.72 -12.91 -18.24
C MET A 532 5.49 -12.66 -16.95
N VAL A 533 4.94 -13.18 -15.86
CA VAL A 533 5.60 -13.27 -14.56
C VAL A 533 7.10 -13.59 -14.62
N ALA A 534 7.49 -14.58 -15.42
CA ALA A 534 8.88 -15.07 -15.49
C ALA A 534 9.83 -14.05 -16.14
N ASP A 535 9.30 -13.13 -16.95
CA ASP A 535 10.08 -12.12 -17.65
C ASP A 535 10.29 -10.85 -16.83
N VAL A 536 9.54 -10.67 -15.73
CA VAL A 536 9.58 -9.46 -14.90
C VAL A 536 10.60 -9.61 -13.78
N GLN A 537 11.60 -8.73 -13.79
CA GLN A 537 12.73 -8.75 -12.84
C GLN A 537 12.44 -7.93 -11.57
N GLY A 538 11.48 -7.02 -11.62
CA GLY A 538 11.04 -6.15 -10.52
C GLY A 538 10.68 -4.75 -11.02
N ARG A 539 10.35 -3.84 -10.11
CA ARG A 539 10.15 -2.43 -10.45
C ARG A 539 11.44 -1.80 -10.98
N PHE A 540 11.29 -0.82 -11.85
CA PHE A 540 12.36 0.11 -12.20
C PHE A 540 12.30 1.30 -11.24
N TYR A 541 13.46 1.67 -10.69
CA TYR A 541 13.57 2.83 -9.81
C TYR A 541 14.41 3.92 -10.47
N VAL A 542 13.97 5.18 -10.38
CA VAL A 542 14.76 6.31 -10.89
C VAL A 542 16.13 6.34 -10.20
N THR A 543 17.19 6.44 -11.00
CA THR A 543 18.59 6.25 -10.59
C THR A 543 18.93 7.07 -9.36
N HIS A 544 18.67 8.38 -9.38
CA HIS A 544 19.08 9.24 -8.27
C HIS A 544 18.28 8.99 -6.99
N LYS A 545 17.00 8.63 -7.09
CA LYS A 545 16.16 8.30 -5.93
C LYS A 545 16.65 7.02 -5.27
N LEU A 546 16.92 5.99 -6.07
CA LEU A 546 17.43 4.72 -5.56
C LEU A 546 18.83 4.91 -4.95
N MET A 547 19.76 5.52 -5.71
CA MET A 547 21.14 5.68 -5.27
C MET A 547 21.28 6.54 -4.01
N ASN A 548 20.47 7.61 -3.86
CA ASN A 548 20.45 8.39 -2.63
C ASN A 548 19.98 7.62 -1.39
N ILE A 549 19.34 6.46 -1.58
CA ILE A 549 18.97 5.56 -0.49
C ILE A 549 20.04 4.48 -0.32
N ILE A 550 20.48 3.83 -1.41
CA ILE A 550 21.34 2.65 -1.31
C ILE A 550 22.81 2.98 -1.07
N ASP A 551 23.34 3.95 -1.81
CA ASP A 551 24.76 4.34 -1.81
C ASP A 551 24.91 5.78 -2.34
N ARG A 552 24.68 6.72 -1.42
CA ARG A 552 24.71 8.15 -1.73
C ARG A 552 26.10 8.61 -2.16
N ASP A 553 27.16 8.05 -1.56
CA ASP A 553 28.52 8.52 -1.79
C ASP A 553 28.99 8.16 -3.20
N SER A 554 28.76 6.92 -3.64
CA SER A 554 29.04 6.50 -5.03
C SER A 554 28.23 7.32 -6.05
N PHE A 555 27.00 7.71 -5.71
CA PHE A 555 26.22 8.61 -6.56
C PHE A 555 26.83 10.02 -6.66
N GLN A 556 27.26 10.60 -5.53
CA GLN A 556 27.93 11.90 -5.55
C GLN A 556 29.23 11.85 -6.36
N GLU A 557 29.96 10.74 -6.30
CA GLU A 557 31.15 10.53 -7.11
C GLU A 557 30.81 10.40 -8.61
N SER A 558 29.78 9.62 -8.95
CA SER A 558 29.25 9.51 -10.32
C SER A 558 28.88 10.88 -10.90
N MET A 559 28.20 11.72 -10.11
CA MET A 559 27.87 13.09 -10.50
C MET A 559 29.11 13.96 -10.72
N LYS A 560 30.15 13.82 -9.89
CA LYS A 560 31.42 14.57 -10.05
C LYS A 560 32.21 14.12 -11.27
N ASN A 561 32.19 12.83 -11.58
CA ASN A 561 32.95 12.24 -12.67
C ASN A 561 32.20 12.32 -14.02
N GLY A 562 30.92 12.70 -14.02
CA GLY A 562 30.08 12.76 -15.20
C GLY A 562 29.77 11.38 -15.79
N VAL A 563 29.84 10.33 -14.97
CA VAL A 563 29.56 8.94 -15.35
C VAL A 563 28.21 8.54 -14.77
N VAL A 564 27.34 7.99 -15.60
CA VAL A 564 26.02 7.52 -15.17
C VAL A 564 26.04 6.00 -15.10
N GLU A 565 26.20 5.46 -13.90
CA GLU A 565 26.01 4.03 -13.66
C GLU A 565 24.52 3.67 -13.63
N SER A 566 24.20 2.43 -14.01
CA SER A 566 22.83 1.93 -13.93
C SER A 566 22.51 1.53 -12.49
N ALA A 567 21.68 2.31 -11.80
CA ALA A 567 21.24 1.97 -10.43
C ALA A 567 20.53 0.60 -10.35
N GLN A 568 20.00 0.11 -11.47
CA GLN A 568 19.35 -1.21 -11.54
C GLN A 568 20.33 -2.36 -11.30
N SER A 569 21.65 -2.14 -11.47
CA SER A 569 22.69 -3.15 -11.22
C SER A 569 22.85 -3.49 -9.72
N TYR A 570 22.41 -2.60 -8.83
CA TYR A 570 22.41 -2.81 -7.38
C TYR A 570 21.21 -3.65 -6.89
N LEU A 571 20.32 -4.04 -7.79
CA LEU A 571 19.11 -4.78 -7.46
C LEU A 571 19.19 -6.20 -8.01
N ASN A 572 18.88 -7.16 -7.15
CA ASN A 572 18.64 -8.53 -7.57
C ASN A 572 17.45 -8.62 -8.51
N ASN A 573 17.41 -9.70 -9.28
CA ASN A 573 16.22 -10.07 -10.03
C ASN A 573 15.27 -10.84 -9.12
N ARG A 574 13.97 -10.59 -9.25
CA ARG A 574 12.93 -11.26 -8.46
C ARG A 574 13.02 -12.78 -8.51
N SER A 575 13.36 -13.35 -9.67
CA SER A 575 13.51 -14.79 -9.88
C SER A 575 14.63 -15.43 -9.03
N HIS A 576 15.63 -14.65 -8.60
CA HIS A 576 16.73 -15.13 -7.74
C HIS A 576 16.37 -15.13 -6.24
N SER A 577 15.29 -14.44 -5.86
CA SER A 577 14.88 -14.26 -4.45
C SER A 577 13.74 -15.19 -4.00
N GLY A 578 13.33 -16.13 -4.87
CA GLY A 578 12.22 -17.08 -4.64
C GLY A 578 12.58 -18.51 -5.07
N ARG A 579 11.65 -19.47 -4.93
CA ARG A 579 11.87 -20.86 -5.41
C ARG A 579 11.81 -21.00 -6.93
N GLY A 580 11.44 -19.94 -7.66
CA GLY A 580 11.65 -19.81 -9.10
C GLY A 580 10.71 -20.59 -10.02
N LEU A 581 9.71 -21.32 -9.50
CA LEU A 581 8.92 -22.26 -10.31
C LEU A 581 7.42 -21.94 -10.41
N TYR A 582 6.87 -21.17 -9.47
CA TYR A 582 5.43 -20.88 -9.45
C TYR A 582 5.15 -19.61 -8.66
N ILE A 583 4.20 -18.79 -9.13
CA ILE A 583 3.63 -17.71 -8.31
C ILE A 583 2.17 -18.00 -8.06
N GLU A 584 1.81 -18.03 -6.78
CA GLU A 584 0.44 -18.24 -6.35
C GLU A 584 -0.36 -16.93 -6.38
N ARG A 585 -1.53 -16.95 -7.03
CA ARG A 585 -2.50 -15.86 -6.90
C ARG A 585 -3.18 -15.96 -5.52
N LYS A 586 -3.12 -14.89 -4.74
CA LYS A 586 -3.84 -14.71 -3.48
C LYS A 586 -5.02 -13.75 -3.68
N PRO A 587 -6.14 -13.93 -2.94
CA PRO A 587 -7.31 -13.06 -3.10
C PRO A 587 -6.99 -11.61 -2.74
N SER A 588 -6.24 -11.39 -1.64
CA SER A 588 -5.85 -10.06 -1.18
C SER A 588 -4.42 -10.01 -0.65
N ARG A 589 -3.89 -8.80 -0.43
CA ARG A 589 -2.59 -8.61 0.20
C ARG A 589 -2.61 -9.08 1.64
N GLY A 590 -3.71 -8.83 2.35
CA GLY A 590 -3.93 -9.37 3.69
C GLY A 590 -3.85 -10.90 3.71
N ALA A 591 -4.45 -11.59 2.74
CA ALA A 591 -4.36 -13.05 2.62
C ALA A 591 -2.96 -13.55 2.23
N THR A 592 -2.22 -12.77 1.42
CA THR A 592 -0.82 -13.06 1.09
C THR A 592 0.07 -13.04 2.32
N LEU A 593 -0.18 -12.08 3.22
CA LEU A 593 0.59 -11.92 4.45
C LEU A 593 0.15 -12.92 5.51
N GLY A 594 -1.15 -13.11 5.72
CA GLY A 594 -1.68 -14.04 6.72
C GLY A 594 -1.04 -13.81 8.10
N LEU A 595 -0.48 -14.87 8.67
CA LEU A 595 0.21 -14.84 9.96
C LEU A 595 1.64 -14.29 9.90
N ALA A 596 2.12 -13.83 8.74
CA ALA A 596 3.48 -13.29 8.58
C ALA A 596 3.70 -11.94 9.27
N VAL A 597 2.61 -11.26 9.64
CA VAL A 597 2.63 -9.97 10.34
C VAL A 597 1.62 -10.01 11.47
N ARG A 598 1.92 -9.32 12.57
CA ARG A 598 0.98 -9.18 13.69
C ARG A 598 -0.18 -8.25 13.33
N SER A 599 0.14 -7.09 12.77
CA SER A 599 -0.87 -6.09 12.42
C SER A 599 -1.57 -6.50 11.12
N PRO A 600 -2.91 -6.53 11.09
CA PRO A 600 -3.63 -6.79 9.85
C PRO A 600 -3.29 -5.71 8.83
N PHE A 601 -3.08 -6.13 7.59
CA PHE A 601 -2.91 -5.19 6.49
C PHE A 601 -4.28 -4.66 6.06
N THR A 602 -4.37 -3.33 5.95
CA THR A 602 -5.53 -2.64 5.40
C THR A 602 -5.08 -1.93 4.13
N ALA A 603 -5.73 -2.22 3.00
CA ALA A 603 -5.42 -1.55 1.75
C ALA A 603 -5.59 -0.02 1.88
N PRO A 604 -4.68 0.78 1.30
CA PRO A 604 -4.77 2.24 1.29
C PRO A 604 -6.14 2.76 0.86
N GLN A 605 -6.52 3.93 1.38
CA GLN A 605 -7.77 4.58 0.99
C GLN A 605 -7.81 4.82 -0.54
N GLY A 606 -8.88 4.36 -1.18
CA GLY A 606 -9.04 4.41 -2.63
C GLY A 606 -8.64 3.12 -3.35
N MET A 607 -8.05 2.14 -2.65
CA MET A 607 -7.81 0.81 -3.17
C MET A 607 -8.89 -0.18 -2.71
N VAL A 608 -9.29 -1.07 -3.60
CA VAL A 608 -10.22 -2.18 -3.37
C VAL A 608 -9.53 -3.48 -3.78
N GLU A 609 -9.32 -4.38 -2.83
CA GLU A 609 -8.79 -5.73 -3.12
C GLU A 609 -9.93 -6.66 -3.56
N ASP A 610 -9.60 -7.65 -4.38
CA ASP A 610 -10.53 -8.66 -4.91
C ASP A 610 -10.98 -9.70 -3.85
#